data_AF-A0A7C9EQN8-F1
#
_entry.id   AF-A0A7C9EQN8-F1
#
_cell.length_a   1.000
_cell.length_b   1.000
_cell.length_c   1.000
_cell.angle_alpha   90.00
_cell.angle_beta   90.00
_cell.angle_gamma   90.00
#
_symmetry.space_group_name_H-M   'P 1'
#
loop_
_entity.id
_entity.type
_entity.pdbx_description
1 polymer ?
#
loop_
_entity_poly.entity_id
_entity_poly.type
_entity_poly.pdbx_seq_one_letter_code
_entity_poly.pdbx_strand_id
1 'polypeptide(L)'
;ETRLLIEQEVKYLLERAYNNARTILTTHSKELHALANALLKDETLTGSQIKELLTKVRSEQKQQHHGQVVAAQSAAPPLAPSAAASAAAAAAAAAATAGAKAKGVAPVGS
;
A
#
# COMPACT_ATOMS: atom_id res chain seq x y z
N GLU A 1 41.86 -13.71 -22.12
CA GLU A 1 41.40 -12.54 -21.35
C GLU A 1 40.12 -11.88 -21.89
N THR A 2 40.03 -11.44 -23.15
CA THR A 2 38.83 -10.71 -23.66
C THR A 2 37.56 -11.55 -23.83
N ARG A 3 37.69 -12.85 -24.12
CA ARG A 3 36.54 -13.74 -24.35
C ARG A 3 35.59 -13.79 -23.15
N LEU A 4 36.13 -13.85 -21.94
CA LEU A 4 35.33 -13.93 -20.71
C LEU A 4 34.56 -12.65 -20.44
N LEU A 5 35.16 -11.48 -20.70
CA LEU A 5 34.46 -10.20 -20.56
C LEU A 5 33.30 -10.08 -21.56
N ILE A 6 33.49 -10.55 -22.79
CA ILE A 6 32.44 -10.54 -23.82
C ILE A 6 31.29 -11.46 -23.40
N GLU A 7 31.59 -12.68 -22.94
CA GLU A 7 30.57 -13.62 -22.45
C GLU A 7 29.77 -13.05 -21.27
N GLN A 8 30.44 -12.37 -20.34
CA GLN A 8 29.77 -11.69 -19.22
C GLN A 8 28.85 -10.57 -19.67
N GLU A 9 29.28 -9.72 -20.61
CA GLU A 9 28.47 -8.61 -21.11
C GLU A 9 27.24 -9.11 -21.87
N VAL A 10 27.40 -10.14 -22.70
CA VAL A 10 26.28 -10.76 -23.42
C VAL A 10 25.27 -11.35 -22.43
N LYS A 11 25.73 -12.05 -21.40
CA LYS A 11 24.86 -12.59 -20.35
C LYS A 11 24.10 -11.48 -19.63
N TYR A 12 24.78 -10.42 -19.23
CA TYR A 12 24.18 -9.28 -18.55
C TYR A 12 23.11 -8.59 -19.43
N LEU A 13 23.39 -8.41 -20.72
CA LEU A 13 22.44 -7.83 -21.66
C LEU A 13 21.16 -8.67 -21.78
N LEU A 14 21.33 -9.99 -21.95
CA LEU A 14 20.20 -10.92 -22.06
C LEU A 14 19.38 -10.98 -20.77
N GLU A 15 20.04 -11.02 -19.62
CA GLU A 15 19.37 -11.04 -18.32
C GLU A 15 18.56 -9.76 -18.08
N ARG A 16 19.10 -8.60 -18.45
CA ARG A 16 18.36 -7.33 -18.41
C ARG A 16 17.17 -7.31 -19.34
N ALA A 17 17.34 -7.74 -20.59
CA ALA A 17 16.26 -7.80 -21.55
C ALA A 17 15.13 -8.74 -21.08
N TYR A 18 15.49 -9.91 -20.56
CA TYR A 18 14.56 -10.88 -19.99
C TYR A 18 13.79 -10.29 -18.81
N ASN A 19 14.49 -9.72 -17.83
CA ASN A 19 13.87 -9.14 -16.64
C ASN A 19 12.97 -7.95 -17.00
N ASN A 20 13.36 -7.13 -17.97
CA ASN A 20 12.54 -6.05 -18.47
C ASN A 20 11.25 -6.57 -19.12
N ALA A 21 11.35 -7.52 -20.05
CA ALA A 21 10.19 -8.14 -20.68
C ALA A 21 9.27 -8.80 -19.64
N ARG A 22 9.83 -9.56 -18.71
CA ARG A 22 9.09 -10.19 -17.62
C ARG A 22 8.35 -9.13 -16.78
N THR A 23 9.02 -8.05 -16.41
CA THR A 23 8.42 -6.96 -15.62
C THR A 23 7.24 -6.32 -16.35
N ILE A 24 7.39 -6.05 -17.65
CA ILE A 24 6.31 -5.49 -18.47
C ILE A 24 5.12 -6.46 -18.50
N LEU A 25 5.36 -7.74 -18.77
CA LEU A 25 4.31 -8.75 -18.84
C LEU A 25 3.60 -8.96 -17.49
N THR A 26 4.33 -8.96 -16.38
CA THR A 26 3.73 -9.13 -15.04
C THR A 26 2.94 -7.90 -14.61
N THR A 27 3.45 -6.70 -14.89
CA THR A 27 2.79 -5.43 -14.54
C THR A 27 1.48 -5.27 -15.29
N HIS A 28 1.46 -5.64 -16.56
CA HIS A 28 0.28 -5.54 -17.44
C HIS A 28 -0.49 -6.86 -17.58
N SER A 29 -0.41 -7.75 -16.60
CA SER A 29 -1.06 -9.07 -16.61
C SER A 29 -2.56 -9.01 -16.91
N LYS A 30 -3.28 -8.04 -16.35
CA LYS A 30 -4.72 -7.82 -16.61
C LYS A 30 -5.01 -7.50 -18.08
N GLU A 31 -4.20 -6.66 -18.71
CA GLU A 31 -4.29 -6.31 -20.14
C GLU A 31 -4.01 -7.55 -21.00
N LEU A 32 -3.01 -8.37 -20.64
CA LEU A 32 -2.68 -9.62 -21.33
C LEU A 32 -3.80 -10.66 -21.26
N HIS A 33 -4.41 -10.86 -20.09
CA HIS A 33 -5.52 -11.80 -19.95
C HIS A 33 -6.74 -11.35 -20.76
N ALA A 34 -7.01 -10.04 -20.82
CA ALA A 34 -8.09 -9.51 -21.65
C ALA A 34 -7.83 -9.76 -23.15
N LEU A 35 -6.60 -9.55 -23.62
CA LEU A 35 -6.20 -9.86 -24.99
C LEU A 35 -6.31 -11.36 -25.29
N ALA A 36 -5.84 -12.22 -24.39
CA ALA A 36 -5.95 -13.68 -24.55
C ALA A 36 -7.41 -14.12 -24.67
N ASN A 37 -8.28 -13.59 -23.81
CA ASN A 37 -9.72 -13.89 -23.86
C ASN A 37 -10.39 -13.36 -25.13
N ALA A 38 -9.92 -12.23 -25.67
CA ALA A 38 -10.41 -11.71 -26.93
C ALA A 38 -9.96 -12.59 -28.10
N LEU A 39 -8.71 -13.04 -28.12
CA LEU A 39 -8.19 -13.96 -29.14
C LEU A 39 -8.83 -15.36 -29.11
N LEU A 40 -9.30 -15.80 -27.95
CA LEU A 40 -10.08 -17.03 -27.83
C LEU A 40 -11.50 -16.91 -28.41
N LYS A 41 -12.04 -15.69 -28.49
CA LYS A 41 -13.37 -15.42 -29.07
C LYS A 41 -13.26 -15.11 -30.56
N ASP A 42 -12.35 -14.21 -30.88
CA ASP A 42 -12.05 -13.74 -32.21
C ASP A 42 -10.66 -14.28 -32.56
N GLU A 43 -10.61 -15.33 -33.40
CA GLU A 43 -9.37 -16.04 -33.76
C GLU A 43 -8.23 -15.11 -34.21
N THR A 44 -8.58 -13.93 -34.73
CA THR A 44 -7.64 -12.87 -35.09
C THR A 44 -8.16 -11.51 -34.65
N LEU A 45 -7.25 -10.62 -34.28
CA LEU A 45 -7.55 -9.23 -33.94
C LEU A 45 -6.68 -8.30 -34.79
N THR A 46 -7.26 -7.20 -35.24
CA THR A 46 -6.53 -6.12 -35.93
C THR A 46 -5.85 -5.19 -34.93
N GLY A 47 -4.79 -4.49 -35.37
CA GLY A 47 -4.04 -3.58 -34.51
C GLY A 47 -4.87 -2.45 -33.90
N SER A 48 -5.93 -2.00 -34.57
CA SER A 48 -6.84 -0.97 -34.04
C SER A 48 -7.71 -1.52 -32.90
N GLN A 49 -8.27 -2.73 -33.07
CA GLN A 49 -9.07 -3.41 -32.06
C GLN A 49 -8.26 -3.70 -30.79
N ILE A 50 -7.00 -4.10 -30.94
CA ILE A 50 -6.08 -4.32 -29.81
C ILE A 50 -5.90 -3.03 -29.00
N LYS A 51 -5.67 -1.90 -29.67
CA LYS A 51 -5.50 -0.60 -28.99
C LYS A 51 -6.76 -0.19 -28.23
N GLU A 52 -7.93 -0.35 -28.84
CA GLU A 52 -9.22 -0.03 -28.22
C GLU A 52 -9.51 -0.91 -26.99
N LEU A 53 -9.19 -2.21 -27.07
CA LEU A 53 -9.35 -3.12 -25.94
C LEU A 53 -8.43 -2.73 -24.78
N LEU A 54 -7.17 -2.42 -25.07
CA LEU A 54 -6.20 -2.01 -24.05
C LEU A 54 -6.58 -0.68 -23.37
N THR A 55 -7.06 0.31 -24.13
CA THR A 55 -7.51 1.59 -23.55
C THR A 55 -8.72 1.41 -22.64
N LYS A 56 -9.65 0.53 -23.01
CA LYS A 56 -10.81 0.17 -22.17
C LYS A 56 -10.39 -0.53 -20.87
N VAL A 57 -9.53 -1.55 -20.95
CA VAL A 57 -9.08 -2.27 -19.75
C VAL A 57 -8.31 -1.34 -18.81
N ARG A 58 -7.49 -0.42 -19.34
CA ARG A 58 -6.76 0.55 -18.53
C ARG A 58 -7.67 1.58 -17.86
N SER A 59 -8.73 2.03 -18.54
CA SER A 59 -9.68 3.00 -17.96
C SER A 59 -10.49 2.37 -16.82
N GLU A 60 -10.92 1.11 -16.98
CA GLU A 60 -11.59 0.33 -15.93
C GLU A 60 -10.70 0.16 -14.68
N GLN A 61 -9.41 -0.12 -14.87
CA GLN A 61 -8.45 -0.18 -13.76
C GLN A 61 -8.35 1.16 -13.01
N LYS A 62 -8.26 2.27 -13.75
CA LYS A 62 -8.15 3.61 -13.14
C LYS A 62 -9.39 4.00 -12.34
N GLN A 63 -10.57 3.58 -12.77
CA GLN A 63 -11.83 3.81 -12.06
C GLN A 63 -11.93 3.02 -10.76
N GLN A 64 -11.46 1.77 -10.73
CA GLN A 64 -11.45 0.95 -9.49
C GLN A 64 -10.59 1.58 -8.39
N HIS A 65 -9.48 2.22 -8.75
CA HIS A 65 -8.64 2.94 -7.78
C HIS A 65 -9.29 4.24 -7.23
N HIS A 66 -10.23 4.86 -7.96
CA HIS A 66 -10.95 6.05 -7.50
C HIS A 66 -12.24 5.75 -6.73
N GLY A 67 -12.82 4.55 -6.87
CA GLY A 67 -14.05 4.16 -6.16
C GLY A 67 -13.87 3.90 -4.66
N GLN A 68 -12.64 3.70 -4.18
CA GLN A 68 -12.36 3.35 -2.78
C GLN A 68 -12.21 4.57 -1.84
N VAL A 69 -12.29 5.80 -2.35
CA VAL A 69 -12.27 7.01 -1.50
C VAL A 69 -13.66 7.56 -1.17
N VAL A 70 -14.73 7.07 -1.80
CA VAL A 70 -16.10 7.57 -1.55
C VAL A 70 -16.94 6.71 -0.60
N ALA A 71 -16.55 5.46 -0.33
CA ALA A 71 -17.29 4.59 0.60
C ALA A 71 -16.96 4.83 2.08
N ALA A 72 -15.85 5.50 2.40
CA ALA A 72 -15.44 5.77 3.79
C ALA A 72 -15.96 7.10 4.35
N GLN A 73 -16.68 7.92 3.58
CA GLN A 73 -17.12 9.26 4.00
C GLN A 73 -18.65 9.44 4.16
N SER A 74 -19.46 8.40 3.97
CA SER A 74 -20.93 8.49 4.15
C SER A 74 -21.46 8.03 5.52
N ALA A 75 -20.61 7.96 6.55
CA ALA A 75 -21.08 7.73 7.92
C ALA A 75 -20.66 8.88 8.84
N ALA A 76 -21.28 10.05 8.64
CA ALA A 76 -21.38 11.07 9.68
C ALA A 76 -22.72 10.90 10.42
N PRO A 77 -22.76 10.72 11.74
CA PRO A 77 -23.91 11.13 12.53
C PRO A 77 -23.80 12.64 12.84
N PRO A 78 -24.90 13.43 12.78
CA PRO A 78 -24.88 14.84 13.11
C PRO A 78 -24.94 15.08 14.62
N LEU A 79 -24.42 16.23 15.03
CA LEU A 79 -24.22 16.72 16.40
C LEU A 79 -25.53 16.93 17.20
N ALA A 80 -25.47 16.74 18.53
CA ALA A 80 -25.82 17.77 19.54
C ALA A 80 -25.43 17.35 20.99
N PRO A 81 -25.09 18.31 21.89
CA PRO A 81 -24.77 18.06 23.30
C PRO A 81 -25.97 18.34 24.22
N SER A 82 -26.34 17.44 25.14
CA SER A 82 -27.12 17.82 26.35
C SER A 82 -27.18 16.72 27.43
N ALA A 83 -26.84 17.15 28.64
CA ALA A 83 -27.38 16.76 29.95
C ALA A 83 -27.16 15.33 30.53
N ALA A 84 -26.14 15.26 31.39
CA ALA A 84 -26.22 15.06 32.86
C ALA A 84 -26.92 13.82 33.49
N ALA A 85 -26.19 13.28 34.50
CA ALA A 85 -26.57 12.38 35.62
C ALA A 85 -26.65 10.88 35.28
N SER A 86 -25.96 9.94 35.93
CA SER A 86 -25.35 9.83 37.27
C SER A 86 -24.19 8.81 37.18
N ALA A 87 -23.04 8.97 37.82
CA ALA A 87 -22.89 8.77 39.26
C ALA A 87 -21.62 9.48 39.77
N ALA A 88 -21.84 10.37 40.74
CA ALA A 88 -20.81 10.82 41.66
C ALA A 88 -20.67 9.78 42.78
N ALA A 89 -19.44 9.39 43.15
CA ALA A 89 -18.99 9.29 44.54
C ALA A 89 -17.54 8.79 44.67
N ALA A 90 -16.78 9.50 45.52
CA ALA A 90 -15.45 9.23 46.11
C ALA A 90 -14.27 9.99 45.44
N ALA A 91 -14.05 11.28 45.75
CA ALA A 91 -13.39 11.85 46.95
C ALA A 91 -11.84 11.74 46.87
N ALA A 92 -11.01 12.73 47.17
CA ALA A 92 -11.14 14.15 47.54
C ALA A 92 -9.75 14.77 47.34
N ALA A 93 -9.71 16.07 47.01
CA ALA A 93 -8.47 16.84 46.90
C ALA A 93 -7.94 17.29 48.27
N ALA A 94 -6.63 17.53 48.29
CA ALA A 94 -5.86 18.43 49.18
C ALA A 94 -5.48 17.95 50.61
N ALA A 95 -4.17 17.80 50.85
CA ALA A 95 -3.47 18.44 51.98
C ALA A 95 -1.95 18.22 51.90
N ALA A 96 -1.20 19.31 52.07
CA ALA A 96 0.25 19.37 52.22
C ALA A 96 0.74 18.77 53.55
N THR A 97 2.01 18.34 53.59
CA THR A 97 3.02 18.37 54.69
C THR A 97 4.13 17.37 54.33
N ALA A 98 5.34 17.80 53.96
CA ALA A 98 6.44 18.24 54.82
C ALA A 98 6.93 17.18 55.83
N GLY A 99 8.18 16.74 55.69
CA GLY A 99 8.95 15.99 56.72
C GLY A 99 9.63 14.74 56.15
N ALA A 100 10.86 14.76 55.64
CA ALA A 100 12.16 14.92 56.31
C ALA A 100 12.78 13.60 56.85
N LYS A 101 13.96 13.27 56.26
CA LYS A 101 15.10 12.46 56.79
C LYS A 101 14.82 10.96 56.98
N ALA A 102 15.75 10.01 56.80
CA ALA A 102 17.21 9.98 56.84
C ALA A 102 17.68 8.70 56.06
N LYS A 103 18.74 8.73 55.25
CA LYS A 103 20.15 8.37 55.59
C LYS A 103 20.54 6.93 55.21
N GLY A 104 21.64 6.80 54.44
CA GLY A 104 22.46 5.59 54.32
C GLY A 104 22.81 5.24 52.88
N VAL A 105 23.97 5.68 52.34
CA VAL A 105 25.21 4.86 52.12
C VAL A 105 25.07 3.95 50.88
N ALA A 106 25.94 3.86 49.88
CA ALA A 106 27.19 4.48 49.41
C ALA A 106 27.50 3.80 48.03
N PRO A 107 28.57 4.17 47.30
CA PRO A 107 28.71 3.95 45.85
C PRO A 107 29.74 2.86 45.45
N VAL A 108 29.91 2.73 44.12
CA VAL A 108 31.04 2.20 43.30
C VAL A 108 31.26 0.67 43.14
N GLY A 109 31.59 0.32 41.90
CA GLY A 109 32.10 -0.98 41.43
C GLY A 109 31.75 -1.16 39.95
N SER A 110 32.46 -0.45 39.05
CA SER A 110 33.54 -0.98 38.17
C SER A 110 33.00 -1.59 36.89
#